data_AF-A0A094RFV5-F1
#
_entry.id   AF-A0A094RFV5-F1
#
_cell.length_a   1.000
_cell.length_b   1.000
_cell.length_c   1.000
_cell.angle_alpha   90.00
_cell.angle_beta   90.00
_cell.angle_gamma   90.00
#
_symmetry.space_group_name_H-M   'P 1'
#
loop_
_entity.id
_entity.type
_entity.pdbx_description
1 polymer ?
#
loop_
_entity_poly.entity_id
_entity_poly.type
_entity_poly.pdbx_seq_one_letter_code
_entity_poly.pdbx_strand_id
1 'polypeptide(L)'
;MKKVIASVFAIGLLLLSAPAASAEIVPVTITEPTHRQIDGVFIDDELTASLSYDGRLGQLVFNPPRGNRVWFIDAQLIEEVTAMTSDYVLLDGENGVGGDVAKNWLNQLSAITRSDQVSALPFGSPSAYWISKLSPDKSDFYLSYGTTRLTALLNRQINQMANYPTVTPPKLSNSTMAAYKKAQQAIALNNPYMTQDESERFQGQSAAVLHPDLDTSARSALALDLLSSSYALSQKIRLAPGRFTITSSKQNLPITLVNDFSNPAKISFRVETLNGKILVGDIADQEVGGTSKIQVMIPVEVVTSGKSTLVVKIFSEKKKQLGNPVFYPVNLQVISPIATWITTGAAVVLFLSALIQSFRRIRKKRRLKSDE
;
A
#
# COMPACT_ATOMS: atom_id res chain seq x y z
N MET A 1 7.50 -46.20 -72.78
CA MET A 1 6.70 -45.16 -72.10
C MET A 1 6.09 -45.61 -70.77
N LYS A 2 5.61 -46.85 -70.60
CA LYS A 2 5.01 -47.33 -69.33
C LYS A 2 5.98 -47.47 -68.14
N LYS A 3 7.27 -47.72 -68.38
CA LYS A 3 8.28 -47.88 -67.30
C LYS A 3 8.81 -46.55 -66.72
N VAL A 4 8.72 -45.46 -67.47
CA VAL A 4 9.19 -44.13 -67.02
C VAL A 4 8.14 -43.46 -66.13
N ILE A 5 6.84 -43.69 -66.41
CA ILE A 5 5.73 -43.15 -65.62
C ILE A 5 5.65 -43.79 -64.23
N ALA A 6 5.99 -45.09 -64.10
CA ALA A 6 6.01 -45.78 -62.81
C ALA A 6 7.12 -45.28 -61.87
N SER A 7 8.28 -44.89 -62.40
CA SER A 7 9.40 -44.35 -61.59
C SER A 7 9.16 -42.92 -61.10
N VAL A 8 8.46 -42.08 -61.87
CA VAL A 8 8.10 -40.72 -61.43
C VAL A 8 7.03 -40.76 -60.32
N PHE A 9 6.11 -41.72 -60.39
CA PHE A 9 5.09 -41.91 -59.34
C PHE A 9 5.67 -42.46 -58.03
N ALA A 10 6.68 -43.33 -58.10
CA ALA A 10 7.36 -43.86 -56.92
C ALA A 10 8.20 -42.79 -56.18
N ILE A 11 8.80 -41.84 -56.90
CA ILE A 11 9.55 -40.71 -56.31
C ILE A 11 8.59 -39.65 -55.72
N GLY A 12 7.42 -39.43 -56.35
CA GLY A 12 6.38 -38.55 -55.81
C GLY A 12 5.78 -39.05 -54.49
N LEU A 13 5.58 -40.37 -54.34
CA LEU A 13 5.02 -40.95 -53.11
C LEU A 13 6.01 -40.96 -51.92
N LEU A 14 7.32 -40.95 -52.18
CA LEU A 14 8.37 -40.86 -51.14
C LEU A 14 8.53 -39.44 -50.57
N LEU A 15 8.12 -38.40 -51.31
CA LEU A 15 8.17 -37.01 -50.83
C LEU A 15 6.92 -36.58 -50.04
N LEU A 16 5.81 -37.32 -50.15
CA LEU A 16 4.56 -37.08 -49.42
C LEU A 16 4.54 -37.67 -47.99
N SER A 17 5.56 -38.46 -47.64
CA SER A 17 5.71 -39.10 -46.31
C SER A 17 6.93 -38.61 -45.54
N ALA A 18 7.66 -37.61 -46.06
CA ALA A 18 8.65 -36.92 -45.26
C ALA A 18 7.91 -36.18 -44.13
N PRO A 19 8.20 -36.46 -42.84
CA PRO A 19 7.67 -35.64 -41.77
C PRO A 19 8.10 -34.20 -42.06
N ALA A 20 7.14 -33.27 -42.07
CA ALA A 20 7.48 -31.86 -42.11
C ALA A 20 8.41 -31.60 -40.93
N ALA A 21 9.69 -31.32 -41.20
CA ALA A 21 10.64 -30.94 -40.18
C ALA A 21 10.11 -29.65 -39.56
N SER A 22 9.42 -29.76 -38.43
CA SER A 22 9.03 -28.60 -37.65
C SER A 22 10.33 -28.01 -37.13
N ALA A 23 10.65 -26.79 -37.56
CA ALA A 23 11.80 -26.06 -37.03
C ALA A 23 11.67 -26.03 -35.51
N GLU A 24 12.67 -26.56 -34.81
CA GLU A 24 12.70 -26.60 -33.36
C GLU A 24 12.52 -25.18 -32.80
N ILE A 25 11.50 -25.00 -31.95
CA ILE A 25 11.24 -23.72 -31.29
C ILE A 25 12.26 -23.56 -30.18
N VAL A 26 12.97 -22.43 -30.17
CA VAL A 26 13.98 -22.12 -29.16
C VAL A 26 13.41 -21.10 -28.17
N PRO A 27 13.00 -21.52 -26.95
CA PRO A 27 12.49 -20.59 -25.96
C PRO A 27 13.62 -19.73 -25.39
N VAL A 28 13.41 -18.42 -25.32
CA VAL A 28 14.31 -17.47 -24.66
C VAL A 28 13.56 -16.75 -23.55
N THR A 29 13.98 -16.95 -22.30
CA THR A 29 13.32 -16.38 -21.12
C THR A 29 14.13 -15.21 -20.57
N ILE A 30 13.50 -14.04 -20.51
CA ILE A 30 14.07 -12.79 -20.00
C ILE A 30 13.34 -12.44 -18.71
N THR A 31 13.95 -12.77 -17.58
CA THR A 31 13.44 -12.52 -16.22
C THR A 31 14.61 -12.34 -15.26
N GLU A 32 14.39 -11.57 -14.20
CA GLU A 32 15.34 -11.29 -13.11
C GLU A 32 14.51 -10.98 -11.86
N PRO A 33 14.96 -11.38 -10.66
CA PRO A 33 14.47 -10.78 -9.42
C PRO A 33 14.51 -9.25 -9.46
N THR A 34 13.56 -8.61 -8.76
CA THR A 34 13.54 -7.14 -8.69
C THR A 34 14.77 -6.60 -7.96
N HIS A 35 15.39 -5.57 -8.53
CA HIS A 35 16.45 -4.78 -7.90
C HIS A 35 15.89 -3.48 -7.30
N ARG A 36 14.56 -3.39 -7.12
CA ARG A 36 13.90 -2.19 -6.62
C ARG A 36 12.98 -2.48 -5.44
N GLN A 37 12.89 -1.51 -4.55
CA GLN A 37 11.82 -1.45 -3.55
C GLN A 37 10.48 -1.11 -4.20
N ILE A 38 9.39 -1.30 -3.47
CA ILE A 38 8.02 -1.04 -3.95
C ILE A 38 7.84 0.43 -4.39
N ASP A 39 8.46 1.36 -3.66
CA ASP A 39 8.44 2.79 -4.00
C ASP A 39 9.25 3.12 -5.27
N GLY A 40 10.06 2.18 -5.74
CA GLY A 40 10.85 2.28 -6.95
C GLY A 40 12.30 2.72 -6.74
N VAL A 41 12.77 2.88 -5.51
CA VAL A 41 14.20 3.09 -5.23
C VAL A 41 14.99 1.82 -5.54
N PHE A 42 16.19 1.94 -6.13
CA PHE A 42 17.03 0.78 -6.43
C PHE A 42 17.75 0.30 -5.16
N ILE A 43 17.77 -1.02 -4.97
CA ILE A 43 18.40 -1.69 -3.83
C ILE A 43 19.92 -1.76 -4.03
N ASP A 44 20.33 -1.98 -5.27
CA ASP A 44 21.70 -2.17 -5.71
C ASP A 44 21.82 -1.84 -7.21
N ASP A 45 23.04 -1.91 -7.75
CA ASP A 45 23.32 -1.72 -9.17
C ASP A 45 23.77 -3.01 -9.88
N GLU A 46 23.49 -4.19 -9.31
CA GLU A 46 23.93 -5.48 -9.84
C GLU A 46 23.27 -5.82 -11.18
N LEU A 47 22.07 -5.29 -11.42
CA LEU A 47 21.37 -5.42 -12.71
C LEU A 47 22.25 -4.92 -13.87
N THR A 48 23.08 -3.89 -13.65
CA THR A 48 24.03 -3.38 -14.65
C THR A 48 24.98 -4.47 -15.15
N ALA A 49 25.49 -5.33 -14.26
CA ALA A 49 26.37 -6.43 -14.64
C ALA A 49 25.61 -7.52 -15.42
N SER A 50 24.36 -7.81 -15.05
CA SER A 50 23.51 -8.79 -15.75
C SER A 50 23.17 -8.36 -17.18
N LEU A 51 22.91 -7.06 -17.40
CA LEU A 51 22.58 -6.46 -18.69
C LEU A 51 23.78 -6.24 -19.62
N SER A 52 24.99 -6.15 -19.06
CA SER A 52 26.23 -5.95 -19.83
C SER A 52 26.43 -7.07 -20.87
N TYR A 53 27.22 -6.83 -21.92
CA TYR A 53 27.39 -7.76 -23.06
C TYR A 53 27.69 -9.21 -22.62
N ASP A 54 28.62 -9.39 -21.67
CA ASP A 54 29.01 -10.69 -21.11
C ASP A 54 28.13 -11.16 -19.94
N GLY A 55 27.18 -10.34 -19.51
CA GLY A 55 26.23 -10.64 -18.45
C GLY A 55 25.19 -11.68 -18.86
N ARG A 56 24.50 -12.24 -17.87
CA ARG A 56 23.50 -13.30 -18.06
C ARG A 56 22.38 -12.87 -19.02
N LEU A 57 21.78 -11.71 -18.78
CA LEU A 57 20.73 -11.15 -19.66
C LEU A 57 21.31 -10.57 -20.95
N GLY A 58 22.55 -10.06 -20.91
CA GLY A 58 23.26 -9.59 -22.09
C GLY A 58 23.50 -10.69 -23.11
N GLN A 59 23.98 -11.86 -22.69
CA GLN A 59 24.21 -12.98 -23.61
C GLN A 59 22.93 -13.43 -24.32
N LEU A 60 21.78 -13.40 -23.64
CA LEU A 60 20.50 -13.75 -24.26
C LEU A 60 20.05 -12.75 -25.34
N VAL A 61 20.46 -11.49 -25.24
CA VAL A 61 19.98 -10.38 -26.08
C VAL A 61 20.99 -10.00 -27.18
N PHE A 62 22.29 -9.98 -26.85
CA PHE A 62 23.37 -9.68 -27.79
C PHE A 62 23.82 -10.91 -28.56
N ASN A 63 23.79 -12.11 -27.95
CA ASN A 63 24.23 -13.36 -28.55
C ASN A 63 23.13 -14.44 -28.47
N PRO A 64 21.90 -14.17 -28.95
CA PRO A 64 20.78 -15.09 -28.80
C PRO A 64 21.05 -16.42 -29.50
N PRO A 65 20.45 -17.53 -29.01
CA PRO A 65 20.55 -18.80 -29.70
C PRO A 65 19.98 -18.72 -31.13
N ARG A 66 20.59 -19.49 -32.04
CA ARG A 66 20.13 -19.58 -33.43
C ARG A 66 18.87 -20.44 -33.51
N GLY A 67 17.96 -20.10 -34.43
CA GLY A 67 16.74 -20.88 -34.67
C GLY A 67 15.47 -20.01 -34.67
N ASN A 68 14.32 -20.68 -34.65
CA ASN A 68 13.01 -20.03 -34.55
C ASN A 68 12.71 -19.73 -33.07
N ARG A 69 12.99 -18.49 -32.63
CA ARG A 69 12.89 -18.12 -31.22
C ARG A 69 11.49 -17.71 -30.82
N VAL A 70 11.13 -18.05 -29.58
CA VAL A 70 9.97 -17.49 -28.89
C VAL A 70 10.44 -16.88 -27.58
N TRP A 71 10.15 -15.59 -27.39
CA TRP A 71 10.60 -14.83 -26.23
C TRP A 71 9.54 -14.80 -25.15
N PHE A 72 9.94 -15.10 -23.92
CA PHE A 72 9.13 -14.96 -22.71
C PHE A 72 9.75 -13.86 -21.86
N ILE A 73 9.09 -12.71 -21.76
CA ILE A 73 9.69 -11.51 -21.17
C ILE A 73 8.88 -11.08 -19.95
N ASP A 74 9.56 -10.85 -18.83
CA ASP A 74 8.99 -10.26 -17.63
C ASP A 74 8.85 -8.76 -17.78
N ALA A 75 7.63 -8.25 -17.69
CA ALA A 75 7.36 -6.82 -17.74
C ALA A 75 8.01 -6.05 -16.60
N GLN A 76 8.12 -6.64 -15.39
CA GLN A 76 8.74 -5.96 -14.24
C GLN A 76 10.20 -5.63 -14.56
N LEU A 77 10.96 -6.60 -15.07
CA LEU A 77 12.34 -6.39 -15.50
C LEU A 77 12.44 -5.24 -16.52
N ILE A 78 11.57 -5.21 -17.53
CA ILE A 78 11.60 -4.13 -18.53
C ILE A 78 11.30 -2.76 -17.91
N GLU A 79 10.42 -2.67 -16.90
CA GLU A 79 10.20 -1.42 -16.16
C GLU A 79 11.44 -0.97 -15.38
N GLU A 80 12.20 -1.90 -14.81
CA GLU A 80 13.44 -1.59 -14.07
C GLU A 80 14.54 -1.12 -15.01
N VAL A 81 14.78 -1.84 -16.11
CA VAL A 81 15.77 -1.42 -17.11
C VAL A 81 15.37 -0.07 -17.72
N THR A 82 14.07 0.16 -17.94
CA THR A 82 13.58 1.47 -18.41
C THR A 82 13.87 2.57 -17.39
N ALA A 83 13.65 2.32 -16.09
CA ALA A 83 13.95 3.28 -15.03
C ALA A 83 15.45 3.61 -14.96
N MET A 84 16.34 2.63 -15.18
CA MET A 84 17.79 2.87 -15.24
C MET A 84 18.21 3.79 -16.40
N THR A 85 17.40 3.95 -17.45
CA THR A 85 17.77 4.83 -18.59
C THR A 85 17.76 6.32 -18.25
N SER A 86 17.12 6.69 -17.14
CA SER A 86 17.14 8.03 -16.55
C SER A 86 18.04 8.04 -15.31
N ASP A 87 18.32 9.22 -14.76
CA ASP A 87 19.06 9.29 -13.49
C ASP A 87 18.30 8.55 -12.39
N TYR A 88 18.99 7.66 -11.68
CA TYR A 88 18.43 6.89 -10.56
C TYR A 88 19.42 6.84 -9.39
N VAL A 89 18.85 6.64 -8.19
CA VAL A 89 19.60 6.56 -6.94
C VAL A 89 19.41 5.22 -6.27
N LEU A 90 20.47 4.76 -5.63
CA LEU A 90 20.50 3.55 -4.81
C LEU A 90 20.00 3.85 -3.39
N LEU A 91 19.72 2.79 -2.64
CA LEU A 91 19.20 2.86 -1.27
C LEU A 91 20.12 3.63 -0.31
N ASP A 92 21.43 3.57 -0.53
CA ASP A 92 22.46 4.28 0.24
C ASP A 92 22.64 5.75 -0.17
N GLY A 93 21.92 6.20 -1.21
CA GLY A 93 21.97 7.56 -1.73
C GLY A 93 23.03 7.78 -2.81
N GLU A 94 23.78 6.75 -3.21
CA GLU A 94 24.69 6.84 -4.36
C GLU A 94 23.92 6.90 -5.68
N ASN A 95 24.53 7.53 -6.70
CA ASN A 95 23.96 7.55 -8.05
C ASN A 95 24.23 6.22 -8.75
N GLY A 96 23.22 5.68 -9.41
CA GLY A 96 23.38 4.51 -10.27
C GLY A 96 24.22 4.80 -11.51
N VAL A 97 24.96 3.80 -12.00
CA VAL A 97 25.91 3.95 -13.11
C VAL A 97 25.54 3.16 -14.37
N GLY A 98 24.43 2.43 -14.35
CA GLY A 98 24.00 1.50 -15.40
C GLY A 98 23.24 2.11 -16.58
N GLY A 99 23.06 3.43 -16.65
CA GLY A 99 22.11 4.02 -17.59
C GLY A 99 22.42 3.79 -19.07
N ASP A 100 23.70 3.84 -19.46
CA ASP A 100 24.10 3.56 -20.85
C ASP A 100 24.00 2.06 -21.18
N VAL A 101 24.30 1.19 -20.21
CA VAL A 101 24.14 -0.26 -20.36
C VAL A 101 22.67 -0.60 -20.56
N ALA A 102 21.77 -0.02 -19.76
CA ALA A 102 20.33 -0.21 -19.86
C ALA A 102 19.76 0.24 -21.22
N LYS A 103 20.17 1.43 -21.70
CA LYS A 103 19.76 1.94 -23.03
C LYS A 103 20.21 1.00 -24.15
N ASN A 104 21.48 0.57 -24.12
CA ASN A 104 22.02 -0.33 -25.14
C ASN A 104 21.31 -1.68 -25.13
N TRP A 105 21.05 -2.23 -23.95
CA TRP A 105 20.35 -3.50 -23.81
C TRP A 105 18.90 -3.43 -24.30
N LEU A 106 18.13 -2.38 -23.96
CA LEU A 106 16.76 -2.20 -24.45
C LEU A 106 16.69 -2.02 -25.96
N ASN A 107 17.61 -1.24 -26.52
CA ASN A 107 17.71 -1.06 -27.98
C ASN A 107 17.96 -2.39 -28.69
N GLN A 108 18.88 -3.20 -28.16
CA GLN A 108 19.17 -4.52 -28.72
C GLN A 108 18.00 -5.49 -28.54
N LEU A 109 17.34 -5.51 -27.37
CA LEU A 109 16.16 -6.35 -27.14
C LEU A 109 15.04 -6.01 -28.14
N SER A 110 14.78 -4.71 -28.34
CA SER A 110 13.78 -4.26 -29.32
C SER A 110 14.14 -4.70 -30.74
N ALA A 111 15.40 -4.54 -31.15
CA ALA A 111 15.88 -4.93 -32.47
C ALA A 111 15.76 -6.44 -32.71
N ILE A 112 16.21 -7.25 -31.75
CA ILE A 112 16.30 -8.71 -31.91
C ILE A 112 14.94 -9.40 -31.81
N THR A 113 13.99 -8.83 -31.07
CA THR A 113 12.63 -9.39 -30.91
C THR A 113 11.62 -8.89 -31.95
N ARG A 114 11.99 -7.92 -32.80
CA ARG A 114 11.07 -7.21 -33.72
C ARG A 114 10.20 -8.13 -34.57
N SER A 115 10.76 -9.23 -35.07
CA SER A 115 10.06 -10.20 -35.94
C SER A 115 9.78 -11.52 -35.24
N ASP A 116 10.22 -11.69 -34.00
CA ASP A 116 10.03 -12.91 -33.23
C ASP A 116 8.70 -12.85 -32.45
N GLN A 117 8.18 -14.03 -32.11
CA GLN A 117 7.03 -14.14 -31.20
C GLN A 117 7.46 -13.75 -29.78
N VAL A 118 6.66 -12.92 -29.13
CA VAL A 118 6.89 -12.47 -27.75
C VAL A 118 5.63 -12.72 -26.94
N SER A 119 5.81 -13.38 -25.80
CA SER A 119 4.79 -13.63 -24.80
C SER A 119 5.22 -13.02 -23.47
N ALA A 120 4.29 -12.42 -22.74
CA ALA A 120 4.59 -11.88 -21.41
C ALA A 120 4.62 -13.00 -20.37
N LEU A 121 5.65 -13.00 -19.53
CA LEU A 121 5.62 -13.71 -18.26
C LEU A 121 4.62 -13.05 -17.30
N PRO A 122 4.13 -13.76 -16.26
CA PRO A 122 3.43 -13.11 -15.16
C PRO A 122 4.28 -11.96 -14.61
N PHE A 123 3.68 -10.81 -14.31
CA PHE A 123 4.42 -9.64 -13.82
C PHE A 123 5.26 -9.98 -12.58
N GLY A 124 6.59 -9.82 -12.67
CA GLY A 124 7.55 -10.13 -11.61
C GLY A 124 7.80 -11.61 -11.38
N SER A 125 7.35 -12.47 -12.31
CA SER A 125 7.54 -13.92 -12.36
C SER A 125 7.45 -14.66 -11.00
N PRO A 126 6.42 -14.41 -10.17
CA PRO A 126 6.33 -15.06 -8.88
C PRO A 126 6.02 -16.56 -9.04
N SER A 127 6.49 -17.37 -8.10
CA SER A 127 6.31 -18.83 -8.15
C SER A 127 4.82 -19.23 -8.17
N ALA A 128 4.40 -19.95 -9.21
CA ALA A 128 3.02 -20.46 -9.38
C ALA A 128 2.48 -21.19 -8.15
N TYR A 129 3.30 -22.04 -7.52
CA TYR A 129 2.93 -22.76 -6.30
C TYR A 129 2.56 -21.82 -5.15
N TRP A 130 3.29 -20.72 -5.00
CA TRP A 130 3.08 -19.79 -3.89
C TRP A 130 1.92 -18.84 -4.18
N ILE A 131 1.73 -18.43 -5.44
CA ILE A 131 0.53 -17.71 -5.85
C ILE A 131 -0.72 -18.56 -5.59
N SER A 132 -0.77 -19.81 -6.07
CA SER A 132 -1.94 -20.66 -5.85
C SER A 132 -2.22 -20.93 -4.36
N LYS A 133 -1.16 -21.01 -3.54
CA LYS A 133 -1.27 -21.27 -2.10
C LYS A 133 -1.63 -20.03 -1.26
N LEU A 134 -1.16 -18.84 -1.63
CA LEU A 134 -1.32 -17.61 -0.84
C LEU A 134 -2.38 -16.66 -1.41
N SER A 135 -2.68 -16.77 -2.70
CA SER A 135 -3.63 -15.94 -3.45
C SER A 135 -4.23 -16.73 -4.63
N PRO A 136 -5.06 -17.75 -4.37
CA PRO A 136 -5.52 -18.71 -5.38
C PRO A 136 -6.26 -18.09 -6.58
N ASP A 137 -6.81 -16.89 -6.41
CA ASP A 137 -7.58 -16.13 -7.40
C ASP A 137 -6.72 -15.12 -8.20
N LYS A 138 -5.39 -15.09 -7.99
CA LYS A 138 -4.52 -14.04 -8.57
C LYS A 138 -3.64 -14.48 -9.73
N SER A 139 -3.66 -15.73 -10.13
CA SER A 139 -2.88 -16.22 -11.27
C SER A 139 -3.17 -15.43 -12.56
N ASP A 140 -4.45 -15.26 -12.88
CA ASP A 140 -4.90 -14.53 -14.08
C ASP A 140 -4.57 -13.03 -14.00
N PHE A 141 -4.58 -12.47 -12.78
CA PHE A 141 -4.16 -11.09 -12.56
C PHE A 141 -2.70 -10.89 -12.99
N TYR A 142 -1.74 -11.70 -12.51
CA TYR A 142 -0.33 -11.48 -12.87
C TYR A 142 -0.05 -11.72 -14.35
N LEU A 143 -0.72 -12.69 -14.98
CA LEU A 143 -0.62 -12.96 -16.42
C LEU A 143 -1.15 -11.79 -17.27
N SER A 144 -2.36 -11.31 -16.96
CA SER A 144 -2.99 -10.20 -17.71
C SER A 144 -2.31 -8.86 -17.43
N TYR A 145 -1.90 -8.61 -16.20
CA TYR A 145 -1.15 -7.42 -15.83
C TYR A 145 0.21 -7.39 -16.52
N GLY A 146 0.98 -8.49 -16.46
CA GLY A 146 2.25 -8.60 -17.18
C GLY A 146 2.12 -8.36 -18.69
N THR A 147 1.07 -8.92 -19.31
CA THR A 147 0.78 -8.71 -20.74
C THR A 147 0.45 -7.25 -21.05
N THR A 148 -0.38 -6.62 -20.23
CA THR A 148 -0.76 -5.20 -20.38
C THR A 148 0.46 -4.30 -20.26
N ARG A 149 1.28 -4.52 -19.22
CA ARG A 149 2.50 -3.73 -18.98
C ARG A 149 3.52 -3.93 -20.10
N LEU A 150 3.79 -5.16 -20.51
CA LEU A 150 4.75 -5.43 -21.58
C LEU A 150 4.29 -4.87 -22.94
N THR A 151 2.99 -4.90 -23.22
CA THR A 151 2.40 -4.28 -24.42
C THR A 151 2.69 -2.78 -24.46
N ALA A 152 2.49 -2.09 -23.32
CA ALA A 152 2.78 -0.67 -23.20
C ALA A 152 4.28 -0.36 -23.35
N LEU A 153 5.15 -1.17 -22.72
CA LEU A 153 6.60 -0.97 -22.73
C LEU A 153 7.25 -1.24 -24.10
N LEU A 154 6.81 -2.28 -24.81
CA LEU A 154 7.35 -2.63 -26.13
C LEU A 154 6.62 -1.95 -27.30
N ASN A 155 5.56 -1.19 -27.02
CA ASN A 155 4.70 -0.54 -28.02
C ASN A 155 4.27 -1.49 -29.17
N ARG A 156 3.92 -2.73 -28.80
CA ARG A 156 3.43 -3.77 -29.71
C ARG A 156 2.49 -4.70 -28.97
N GLN A 157 1.56 -5.31 -29.70
CA GLN A 157 0.69 -6.32 -29.12
C GLN A 157 1.51 -7.53 -28.63
N ILE A 158 1.26 -7.92 -27.38
CA ILE A 158 1.87 -9.08 -26.75
C ILE A 158 0.82 -10.15 -26.48
N ASN A 159 1.21 -11.41 -26.67
CA ASN A 159 0.36 -12.54 -26.33
C ASN A 159 0.48 -12.85 -24.83
N GLN A 160 -0.67 -13.03 -24.17
CA GLN A 160 -0.70 -13.59 -22.84
C GLN A 160 -0.38 -15.08 -22.91
N MET A 161 0.39 -15.60 -21.94
CA MET A 161 0.60 -17.04 -21.81
C MET A 161 -0.71 -17.75 -21.44
N ALA A 162 -0.94 -18.91 -22.06
CA ALA A 162 -2.11 -19.74 -21.77
C ALA A 162 -2.08 -20.35 -20.36
N ASN A 163 -0.88 -20.65 -19.84
CA ASN A 163 -0.68 -21.29 -18.55
C ASN A 163 0.35 -20.54 -17.73
N TYR A 164 0.17 -20.55 -16.42
CA TYR A 164 1.14 -20.01 -15.48
C TYR A 164 2.43 -20.88 -15.50
N PRO A 165 3.62 -20.29 -15.68
CA PRO A 165 4.88 -21.04 -15.67
C PRO A 165 5.09 -21.83 -14.38
N THR A 166 5.37 -23.13 -14.50
CA THR A 166 5.65 -23.98 -13.34
C THR A 166 7.16 -24.14 -13.18
N VAL A 167 7.68 -23.69 -12.03
CA VAL A 167 9.09 -23.77 -11.64
C VAL A 167 9.20 -24.46 -10.28
N THR A 168 10.39 -24.92 -9.92
CA THR A 168 10.64 -25.46 -8.58
C THR A 168 10.37 -24.38 -7.54
N PRO A 169 9.44 -24.61 -6.58
CA PRO A 169 9.06 -23.57 -5.64
C PRO A 169 10.21 -23.24 -4.67
N PRO A 170 10.54 -21.96 -4.46
CA PRO A 170 11.54 -21.58 -3.48
C PRO A 170 11.05 -21.88 -2.06
N LYS A 171 11.98 -22.14 -1.14
CA LYS A 171 11.64 -22.25 0.28
C LYS A 171 11.40 -20.86 0.85
N LEU A 172 10.18 -20.57 1.31
CA LEU A 172 9.83 -19.30 1.95
C LEU A 172 9.90 -19.38 3.46
N SER A 173 10.39 -18.30 4.09
CA SER A 173 10.32 -18.13 5.53
C SER A 173 8.89 -17.77 5.97
N ASN A 174 8.57 -18.00 7.25
CA ASN A 174 7.30 -17.56 7.82
C ASN A 174 7.12 -16.03 7.75
N SER A 175 8.22 -15.27 7.88
CA SER A 175 8.19 -13.81 7.78
C SER A 175 7.81 -13.33 6.38
N THR A 176 8.35 -13.96 5.33
CA THR A 176 8.01 -13.65 3.93
C THR A 176 6.55 -13.94 3.62
N MET A 177 6.06 -15.12 4.05
CA MET A 177 4.64 -15.47 3.88
C MET A 177 3.72 -14.51 4.65
N ALA A 178 4.13 -14.06 5.84
CA ALA A 178 3.38 -13.08 6.61
C ALA A 178 3.38 -11.70 5.94
N ALA A 179 4.53 -11.25 5.42
CA ALA A 179 4.67 -10.00 4.67
C ALA A 179 3.72 -9.95 3.48
N TYR A 180 3.76 -10.99 2.63
CA TYR A 180 2.86 -11.08 1.48
C TYR A 180 1.38 -11.07 1.90
N LYS A 181 0.99 -11.89 2.91
CA LYS A 181 -0.40 -11.89 3.40
C LYS A 181 -0.84 -10.53 3.94
N LYS A 182 0.04 -9.80 4.64
CA LYS A 182 -0.23 -8.45 5.13
C LYS A 182 -0.42 -7.46 3.99
N ALA A 183 0.38 -7.56 2.93
CA ALA A 183 0.19 -6.78 1.72
C ALA A 183 -1.17 -7.03 1.07
N GLN A 184 -1.54 -8.31 0.87
CA GLN A 184 -2.84 -8.67 0.31
C GLN A 184 -4.01 -8.13 1.15
N GLN A 185 -3.89 -8.18 2.48
CA GLN A 185 -4.89 -7.60 3.40
C GLN A 185 -4.97 -6.07 3.27
N ALA A 186 -3.82 -5.39 3.18
CA ALA A 186 -3.76 -3.95 3.03
C ALA A 186 -4.38 -3.50 1.70
N ILE A 187 -4.07 -4.17 0.59
CA ILE A 187 -4.69 -3.91 -0.72
C ILE A 187 -6.19 -4.14 -0.64
N ALA A 188 -6.65 -5.30 -0.16
CA ALA A 188 -8.07 -5.63 -0.13
C ALA A 188 -8.91 -4.62 0.70
N LEU A 189 -8.33 -4.11 1.80
CA LEU A 189 -8.97 -3.10 2.64
C LEU A 189 -9.02 -1.72 1.97
N ASN A 190 -7.96 -1.33 1.27
CA ASN A 190 -7.79 0.03 0.77
C ASN A 190 -8.14 0.21 -0.72
N ASN A 191 -8.31 -0.89 -1.47
CA ASN A 191 -8.62 -0.89 -2.90
C ASN A 191 -9.79 0.05 -3.30
N PRO A 192 -10.90 0.17 -2.52
CA PRO A 192 -11.97 1.12 -2.87
C PRO A 192 -11.53 2.58 -2.95
N TYR A 193 -10.45 2.94 -2.27
CA TYR A 193 -9.94 4.31 -2.19
C TYR A 193 -8.84 4.59 -3.23
N MET A 194 -8.29 3.55 -3.86
CA MET A 194 -7.18 3.65 -4.81
C MET A 194 -7.71 3.78 -6.25
N THR A 195 -6.94 4.43 -7.12
CA THR A 195 -7.15 4.27 -8.56
C THR A 195 -6.83 2.84 -8.99
N GLN A 196 -7.33 2.44 -10.17
CA GLN A 196 -7.03 1.11 -10.73
C GLN A 196 -5.51 0.90 -10.90
N ASP A 197 -4.79 1.87 -11.46
CA ASP A 197 -3.33 1.77 -11.65
C ASP A 197 -2.58 1.63 -10.32
N GLU A 198 -2.93 2.42 -9.30
CA GLU A 198 -2.32 2.30 -7.96
C GLU A 198 -2.52 0.90 -7.37
N SER A 199 -3.72 0.35 -7.47
CA SER A 199 -4.06 -0.97 -6.94
C SER A 199 -3.34 -2.09 -7.68
N GLU A 200 -3.36 -2.05 -9.01
CA GLU A 200 -2.72 -3.07 -9.85
C GLU A 200 -1.20 -3.03 -9.71
N ARG A 201 -0.60 -1.83 -9.65
CA ARG A 201 0.84 -1.67 -9.44
C ARG A 201 1.29 -2.26 -8.11
N PHE A 202 0.64 -1.87 -7.01
CA PHE A 202 1.00 -2.40 -5.70
C PHE A 202 0.75 -3.92 -5.62
N GLN A 203 -0.34 -4.42 -6.22
CA GLN A 203 -0.61 -5.86 -6.30
C GLN A 203 0.48 -6.60 -7.08
N GLY A 204 0.87 -6.11 -8.26
CA GLY A 204 1.93 -6.68 -9.10
C GLY A 204 3.26 -6.74 -8.35
N GLN A 205 3.71 -5.61 -7.83
CA GLN A 205 4.98 -5.51 -7.09
C GLN A 205 5.00 -6.34 -5.81
N SER A 206 3.86 -6.50 -5.13
CA SER A 206 3.79 -7.26 -3.87
C SER A 206 4.22 -8.72 -3.99
N ALA A 207 4.13 -9.30 -5.20
CA ALA A 207 4.49 -10.68 -5.46
C ALA A 207 5.98 -10.89 -5.74
N ALA A 208 6.78 -9.84 -5.91
CA ALA A 208 8.20 -9.94 -6.22
C ALA A 208 8.96 -10.81 -5.19
N VAL A 209 8.56 -10.76 -3.91
CA VAL A 209 9.12 -11.60 -2.83
C VAL A 209 8.96 -13.12 -3.05
N LEU A 210 8.10 -13.51 -4.00
CA LEU A 210 7.80 -14.90 -4.37
C LEU A 210 8.57 -15.34 -5.63
N HIS A 211 9.43 -14.50 -6.22
CA HIS A 211 10.26 -14.88 -7.36
C HIS A 211 11.15 -16.09 -6.99
N PRO A 212 11.23 -17.13 -7.85
CA PRO A 212 11.96 -18.37 -7.58
C PRO A 212 13.46 -18.14 -7.35
N ASP A 213 14.07 -17.26 -8.15
CA ASP A 213 15.52 -17.06 -8.18
C ASP A 213 16.04 -16.07 -7.13
N LEU A 214 15.15 -15.50 -6.30
CA LEU A 214 15.59 -14.66 -5.19
C LEU A 214 16.41 -15.48 -4.17
N ASP A 215 17.58 -14.96 -3.81
CA ASP A 215 18.33 -15.49 -2.68
C ASP A 215 17.61 -15.21 -1.34
N THR A 216 18.13 -15.76 -0.24
CA THR A 216 17.48 -15.64 1.07
C THR A 216 17.60 -14.24 1.67
N SER A 217 18.73 -13.55 1.49
CA SER A 217 18.98 -12.23 2.04
C SER A 217 18.17 -11.16 1.30
N ALA A 218 18.23 -11.15 -0.04
CA ALA A 218 17.45 -10.25 -0.87
C ALA A 218 15.94 -10.42 -0.62
N ARG A 219 15.47 -11.67 -0.54
CA ARG A 219 14.05 -11.96 -0.21
C ARG A 219 13.66 -11.43 1.17
N SER A 220 14.55 -11.51 2.16
CA SER A 220 14.29 -10.97 3.50
C SER A 220 14.23 -9.44 3.49
N ALA A 221 15.11 -8.77 2.76
CA ALA A 221 15.07 -7.31 2.59
C ALA A 221 13.78 -6.86 1.90
N LEU A 222 13.41 -7.49 0.78
CA LEU A 222 12.16 -7.22 0.07
C LEU A 222 10.91 -7.51 0.91
N ALA A 223 10.94 -8.55 1.76
CA ALA A 223 9.83 -8.83 2.67
C ALA A 223 9.66 -7.74 3.74
N LEU A 224 10.76 -7.14 4.23
CA LEU A 224 10.71 -6.01 5.16
C LEU A 224 10.21 -4.74 4.47
N ASP A 225 10.69 -4.45 3.25
CA ASP A 225 10.16 -3.37 2.42
C ASP A 225 8.66 -3.54 2.18
N LEU A 226 8.21 -4.73 1.78
CA LEU A 226 6.79 -5.04 1.57
C LEU A 226 5.95 -4.81 2.83
N LEU A 227 6.45 -5.19 4.00
CA LEU A 227 5.78 -4.91 5.27
C LEU A 227 5.67 -3.41 5.55
N SER A 228 6.76 -2.67 5.36
CA SER A 228 6.80 -1.22 5.54
C SER A 228 5.84 -0.51 4.60
N SER A 229 5.88 -0.85 3.31
CA SER A 229 5.02 -0.31 2.26
C SER A 229 3.55 -0.66 2.49
N SER A 230 3.25 -1.88 2.95
CA SER A 230 1.88 -2.28 3.34
C SER A 230 1.36 -1.48 4.53
N TYR A 231 2.23 -1.20 5.51
CA TYR A 231 1.89 -0.36 6.64
C TYR A 231 1.65 1.08 6.19
N ALA A 232 2.52 1.66 5.36
CA ALA A 232 2.34 3.00 4.80
C ALA A 232 1.02 3.12 4.03
N LEU A 233 0.69 2.13 3.19
CA LEU A 233 -0.60 2.03 2.50
C LEU A 233 -1.77 2.05 3.49
N SER A 234 -1.69 1.29 4.58
CA SER A 234 -2.74 1.25 5.61
C SER A 234 -2.95 2.58 6.36
N GLN A 235 -1.96 3.47 6.35
CA GLN A 235 -2.01 4.77 7.05
C GLN A 235 -2.36 5.95 6.13
N LYS A 236 -2.64 5.71 4.84
CA LYS A 236 -3.06 6.78 3.91
C LYS A 236 -4.39 7.43 4.33
N ILE A 237 -5.30 6.68 4.94
CA ILE A 237 -6.44 7.24 5.68
C ILE A 237 -6.12 7.18 7.17
N ARG A 238 -6.03 8.35 7.81
CA ARG A 238 -5.64 8.46 9.22
C ARG A 238 -6.20 9.72 9.87
N LEU A 239 -6.15 9.73 11.20
CA LEU A 239 -6.39 10.95 11.98
C LEU A 239 -5.06 11.62 12.32
N ALA A 240 -5.04 12.96 12.30
CA ALA A 240 -3.87 13.71 12.71
C ALA A 240 -3.72 13.66 14.25
N PRO A 241 -2.49 13.49 14.79
CA PRO A 241 -2.27 13.51 16.23
C PRO A 241 -2.60 14.89 16.82
N GLY A 242 -3.02 14.92 18.08
CA GLY A 242 -3.38 16.17 18.75
C GLY A 242 -3.54 16.03 20.26
N ARG A 243 -3.71 17.17 20.92
CA ARG A 243 -4.03 17.28 22.35
C ARG A 243 -5.05 18.39 22.57
N PHE A 244 -5.92 18.25 23.57
CA PHE A 244 -6.98 19.22 23.83
C PHE A 244 -6.99 19.70 25.28
N THR A 245 -7.42 20.94 25.48
CA THR A 245 -7.83 21.46 26.79
C THR A 245 -9.27 21.92 26.68
N ILE A 246 -10.11 21.46 27.60
CA ILE A 246 -11.54 21.76 27.64
C ILE A 246 -11.83 22.63 28.85
N THR A 247 -12.44 23.79 28.60
CA THR A 247 -12.75 24.79 29.64
C THR A 247 -14.25 24.94 29.87
N SER A 248 -15.10 24.36 29.00
CA SER A 248 -16.56 24.37 29.11
C SER A 248 -17.14 22.98 29.33
N SER A 249 -18.31 22.90 29.96
CA SER A 249 -18.99 21.61 30.20
C SER A 249 -19.36 20.89 28.91
N LYS A 250 -19.64 21.62 27.83
CA LYS A 250 -19.88 21.07 26.49
C LYS A 250 -18.96 21.76 25.50
N GLN A 251 -18.28 20.99 24.67
CA GLN A 251 -17.37 21.51 23.65
C GLN A 251 -17.33 20.57 22.44
N ASN A 252 -17.09 21.10 21.25
CA ASN A 252 -16.81 20.31 20.06
C ASN A 252 -15.30 20.33 19.79
N LEU A 253 -14.66 19.15 19.78
CA LEU A 253 -13.23 19.01 19.56
C LEU A 253 -12.95 18.82 18.06
N PRO A 254 -12.17 19.71 17.41
CA PRO A 254 -11.81 19.53 16.02
C PRO A 254 -10.70 18.49 15.88
N ILE A 255 -10.99 17.37 15.21
CA ILE A 255 -10.02 16.34 14.86
C ILE A 255 -9.84 16.32 13.35
N THR A 256 -8.60 16.35 12.87
CA THR A 256 -8.33 16.32 11.42
C THR A 256 -8.32 14.88 10.92
N LEU A 257 -9.17 14.59 9.94
CA LEU A 257 -9.16 13.36 9.14
C LEU A 257 -8.41 13.64 7.83
N VAL A 258 -7.46 12.78 7.50
CA VAL A 258 -6.62 12.89 6.30
C VAL A 258 -6.88 11.68 5.41
N ASN A 259 -7.03 11.93 4.11
CA ASN A 259 -7.08 10.92 3.07
C ASN A 259 -6.03 11.24 2.00
N ASP A 260 -4.96 10.44 1.96
CA ASP A 260 -3.91 10.53 0.95
C ASP A 260 -4.14 9.58 -0.24
N PHE A 261 -5.30 8.93 -0.33
CA PHE A 261 -5.70 8.22 -1.54
C PHE A 261 -6.35 9.14 -2.57
N SER A 262 -6.34 8.71 -3.82
CA SER A 262 -6.92 9.45 -4.95
C SER A 262 -8.46 9.52 -4.92
N ASN A 263 -9.14 8.49 -4.41
CA ASN A 263 -10.61 8.46 -4.35
C ASN A 263 -11.14 8.90 -2.98
N PRO A 264 -12.39 9.40 -2.92
CA PRO A 264 -13.04 9.75 -1.66
C PRO A 264 -13.30 8.54 -0.76
N ALA A 265 -13.43 8.79 0.54
CA ALA A 265 -13.71 7.77 1.55
C ALA A 265 -14.82 8.20 2.51
N LYS A 266 -15.80 7.33 2.72
CA LYS A 266 -16.82 7.48 3.78
C LYS A 266 -16.38 6.75 5.05
N ILE A 267 -16.32 7.51 6.14
CA ILE A 267 -15.67 7.13 7.39
C ILE A 267 -16.66 7.26 8.54
N SER A 268 -16.80 6.19 9.32
CA SER A 268 -17.50 6.20 10.60
C SER A 268 -16.51 6.23 11.77
N PHE A 269 -16.93 6.80 12.89
CA PHE A 269 -16.08 7.04 14.06
C PHE A 269 -16.55 6.22 15.26
N ARG A 270 -15.59 5.69 16.02
CA ARG A 270 -15.84 5.18 17.38
C ARG A 270 -14.88 5.86 18.32
N VAL A 271 -15.43 6.49 19.35
CA VAL A 271 -14.65 7.16 20.39
C VAL A 271 -14.88 6.45 21.71
N GLU A 272 -13.79 6.05 22.33
CA GLU A 272 -13.78 5.46 23.67
C GLU A 272 -13.04 6.41 24.61
N THR A 273 -13.46 6.49 25.87
CA THR A 273 -12.76 7.28 26.89
C THR A 273 -12.07 6.34 27.86
N LEU A 274 -10.85 6.66 28.27
CA LEU A 274 -10.12 5.84 29.25
C LEU A 274 -10.65 5.98 30.69
N ASN A 275 -11.55 6.94 30.92
CA ASN A 275 -12.24 7.14 32.20
C ASN A 275 -13.61 7.80 31.99
N GLY A 276 -14.49 7.69 32.99
CA GLY A 276 -15.85 8.27 32.95
C GLY A 276 -15.93 9.79 33.13
N LYS A 277 -14.83 10.53 32.91
CA LYS A 277 -14.82 12.00 33.09
C LYS A 277 -15.35 12.77 31.89
N ILE A 278 -15.40 12.13 30.74
CA ILE A 278 -15.90 12.68 29.49
C ILE A 278 -16.95 11.72 28.92
N LEU A 279 -18.09 12.28 28.54
CA LEU A 279 -19.08 11.62 27.69
C LEU A 279 -18.87 12.13 26.26
N VAL A 280 -18.98 11.23 25.28
CA VAL A 280 -18.83 11.57 23.86
C VAL A 280 -20.18 11.39 23.20
N GLY A 281 -20.62 12.42 22.47
CA GLY A 281 -21.86 12.36 21.72
C GLY A 281 -21.70 11.61 20.40
N ASP A 282 -22.83 11.39 19.71
CA ASP A 282 -22.84 10.73 18.41
C ASP A 282 -22.12 11.57 17.35
N ILE A 283 -21.39 10.88 16.47
CA ILE A 283 -20.66 11.48 15.36
C ILE A 283 -21.26 10.93 14.08
N ALA A 284 -21.74 11.82 13.21
CA ALA A 284 -22.23 11.43 11.90
C ALA A 284 -21.08 10.92 11.02
N ASP A 285 -21.39 10.02 10.08
CA ASP A 285 -20.44 9.57 9.08
C ASP A 285 -19.90 10.76 8.28
N GLN A 286 -18.60 10.72 7.98
CA GLN A 286 -17.89 11.80 7.30
C GLN A 286 -17.40 11.32 5.95
N GLU A 287 -17.51 12.18 4.94
CA GLU A 287 -16.91 11.95 3.63
C GLU A 287 -15.69 12.85 3.47
N VAL A 288 -14.53 12.24 3.24
CA VAL A 288 -13.29 12.95 2.94
C VAL A 288 -12.93 12.71 1.48
N GLY A 289 -12.74 13.79 0.73
CA GLY A 289 -12.33 13.73 -0.68
C GLY A 289 -10.96 13.06 -0.85
N GLY A 290 -10.61 12.68 -2.08
CA GLY A 290 -9.27 12.21 -2.40
C GLY A 290 -8.21 13.28 -2.18
N THR A 291 -7.03 12.89 -1.69
CA THR A 291 -5.88 13.77 -1.42
C THR A 291 -6.30 15.03 -0.65
N SER A 292 -7.15 14.85 0.37
CA SER A 292 -7.79 15.94 1.09
C SER A 292 -7.80 15.73 2.60
N LYS A 293 -8.14 16.81 3.32
CA LYS A 293 -8.18 16.83 4.78
C LYS A 293 -9.45 17.57 5.21
N ILE A 294 -10.15 17.04 6.19
CA ILE A 294 -11.33 17.68 6.79
C ILE A 294 -11.21 17.74 8.31
N GLN A 295 -11.90 18.70 8.93
CA GLN A 295 -12.06 18.74 10.38
C GLN A 295 -13.38 18.09 10.79
N VAL A 296 -13.30 17.09 11.64
CA VAL A 296 -14.44 16.38 12.22
C VAL A 296 -14.62 16.87 13.64
N MET A 297 -15.80 17.40 13.94
CA MET A 297 -16.12 17.97 15.24
C MET A 297 -16.68 16.89 16.16
N ILE A 298 -15.91 16.50 17.18
CA ILE A 298 -16.34 15.49 18.15
C ILE A 298 -17.02 16.19 19.34
N PRO A 299 -18.33 16.02 19.53
CA PRO A 299 -19.03 16.60 20.67
C PRO A 299 -18.66 15.87 21.95
N VAL A 300 -18.20 16.61 22.95
CA VAL A 300 -17.83 16.08 24.26
C VAL A 300 -18.52 16.84 25.39
N GLU A 301 -18.92 16.11 26.41
CA GLU A 301 -19.49 16.63 27.65
C GLU A 301 -18.61 16.23 28.84
N VAL A 302 -18.18 17.23 29.60
CA VAL A 302 -17.30 17.05 30.75
C VAL A 302 -18.10 16.82 32.01
N VAL A 303 -17.89 15.66 32.62
CA VAL A 303 -18.51 15.28 33.89
C VAL A 303 -17.70 15.83 35.07
N THR A 304 -16.36 15.77 35.00
CA THR A 304 -15.49 16.24 36.08
C THR A 304 -14.11 16.67 35.58
N SER A 305 -13.43 17.51 36.35
CA SER A 305 -12.11 18.05 36.03
C SER A 305 -10.97 17.02 36.15
N GLY A 306 -9.80 17.37 35.59
CA GLY A 306 -8.58 16.57 35.61
C GLY A 306 -8.18 16.05 34.23
N LYS A 307 -7.43 14.95 34.16
CA LYS A 307 -6.93 14.39 32.90
C LYS A 307 -7.79 13.24 32.39
N SER A 308 -7.93 13.13 31.08
CA SER A 308 -8.55 12.01 30.38
C SER A 308 -7.85 11.78 29.03
N THR A 309 -8.24 10.73 28.32
CA THR A 309 -7.75 10.41 26.98
C THR A 309 -8.91 9.89 26.15
N LEU A 310 -9.08 10.45 24.95
CA LEU A 310 -10.01 9.95 23.94
C LEU A 310 -9.25 8.99 23.01
N VAL A 311 -9.75 7.78 22.84
CA VAL A 311 -9.27 6.80 21.87
C VAL A 311 -10.22 6.82 20.69
N VAL A 312 -9.77 7.39 19.56
CA VAL A 312 -10.58 7.53 18.36
C VAL A 312 -10.14 6.48 17.34
N LYS A 313 -11.10 5.67 16.89
CA LYS A 313 -10.96 4.67 15.84
C LYS A 313 -11.86 5.07 14.66
N ILE A 314 -11.37 4.86 13.44
CA ILE A 314 -12.12 5.12 12.21
C ILE A 314 -12.38 3.81 11.48
N PHE A 315 -13.53 3.71 10.81
CA PHE A 315 -13.97 2.51 10.12
C PHE A 315 -14.52 2.85 8.74
N SER A 316 -14.29 1.95 7.79
CA SER A 316 -14.93 1.98 6.48
C SER A 316 -16.43 1.68 6.57
N GLU A 317 -17.15 1.90 5.47
CA GLU A 317 -18.56 1.50 5.32
C GLU A 317 -18.80 0.01 5.64
N LYS A 318 -17.81 -0.84 5.35
CA LYS A 318 -17.83 -2.28 5.66
C LYS A 318 -17.43 -2.61 7.11
N LYS A 319 -17.38 -1.61 7.99
CA LYS A 319 -17.00 -1.71 9.41
C LYS A 319 -15.61 -2.31 9.64
N LYS A 320 -14.70 -2.17 8.68
CA LYS A 320 -13.30 -2.54 8.85
C LYS A 320 -12.53 -1.32 9.34
N GLN A 321 -11.71 -1.49 10.36
CA GLN A 321 -10.92 -0.38 10.91
C GLN A 321 -9.92 0.11 9.85
N LEU A 322 -9.82 1.42 9.70
CA LEU A 322 -8.85 2.09 8.83
C LEU A 322 -7.80 2.80 9.71
N GLY A 323 -6.55 2.80 9.25
CA GLY A 323 -5.44 3.37 10.01
C GLY A 323 -5.30 2.81 11.43
N ASN A 324 -4.45 3.47 12.20
CA ASN A 324 -4.28 3.18 13.62
C ASN A 324 -5.25 3.98 14.50
N PRO A 325 -5.66 3.43 15.66
CA PRO A 325 -6.33 4.22 16.68
C PRO A 325 -5.43 5.38 17.14
N VAL A 326 -6.03 6.56 17.33
CA VAL A 326 -5.30 7.73 17.83
C VAL A 326 -5.76 8.07 19.24
N PHE A 327 -4.78 8.30 20.12
CA PHE A 327 -4.97 8.67 21.51
C PHE A 327 -4.81 10.18 21.64
N TYR A 328 -5.88 10.87 22.02
CA TYR A 328 -5.88 12.31 22.26
C TYR A 328 -5.88 12.57 23.76
N PRO A 329 -4.76 13.04 24.34
CA PRO A 329 -4.76 13.51 25.72
C PRO A 329 -5.66 14.74 25.85
N VAL A 330 -6.51 14.74 26.87
CA VAL A 330 -7.45 15.82 27.16
C VAL A 330 -7.26 16.31 28.59
N ASN A 331 -7.05 17.62 28.74
CA ASN A 331 -7.03 18.29 30.03
C ASN A 331 -8.37 19.00 30.29
N LEU A 332 -9.02 18.69 31.41
CA LEU A 332 -10.36 19.15 31.76
C LEU A 332 -10.24 20.21 32.85
N GLN A 333 -10.42 21.47 32.45
CA GLN A 333 -10.40 22.65 33.31
C GLN A 333 -11.79 23.26 33.43
N VAL A 334 -12.79 22.40 33.67
CA VAL A 334 -14.18 22.83 33.82
C VAL A 334 -14.50 23.00 35.29
N ILE A 335 -14.98 24.19 35.66
CA ILE A 335 -15.56 24.44 36.97
C ILE A 335 -16.95 23.80 36.97
N SER A 336 -17.19 22.85 37.88
CA SER A 336 -18.49 22.20 37.99
C SER A 336 -19.60 23.25 38.23
N PRO A 337 -20.67 23.31 37.42
CA PRO A 337 -21.80 24.21 37.66
C PRO A 337 -22.40 24.06 39.06
N ILE A 338 -22.38 22.83 39.59
CA ILE A 338 -22.84 22.52 40.95
C ILE A 338 -21.97 23.23 41.99
N ALA A 339 -20.65 23.21 41.83
CA ALA A 339 -19.73 23.91 42.73
C ALA A 339 -19.97 25.42 42.71
N THR A 340 -20.25 26.00 41.53
CA THR A 340 -20.61 27.42 41.39
C THR A 340 -21.90 27.75 42.14
N TRP A 341 -22.96 26.94 42.00
CA TRP A 341 -24.21 27.15 42.71
C TRP A 341 -24.08 27.01 44.23
N ILE A 342 -23.34 25.99 44.70
CA ILE A 342 -23.09 25.79 46.14
C ILE A 342 -22.32 26.98 46.70
N THR A 343 -21.27 27.43 46.02
CA THR A 343 -20.44 28.56 46.47
C THR A 343 -21.23 29.86 46.46
N THR A 344 -22.04 30.10 45.43
CA THR A 344 -22.90 31.29 45.33
C THR A 344 -24.00 31.27 46.40
N GLY A 345 -24.66 30.14 46.62
CA GLY A 345 -25.64 29.97 47.68
C GLY A 345 -25.05 30.19 49.07
N ALA A 346 -23.88 29.59 49.35
CA ALA A 346 -23.15 29.81 50.59
C ALA A 346 -22.78 31.29 50.78
N ALA A 347 -22.31 31.96 49.73
CA ALA A 347 -21.99 33.39 49.76
C ALA A 347 -23.23 34.25 50.08
N VAL A 348 -24.38 33.95 49.47
CA VAL A 348 -25.66 34.64 49.74
C VAL A 348 -26.10 34.44 51.19
N VAL A 349 -26.02 33.20 51.71
CA VAL A 349 -26.35 32.89 53.11
C VAL A 349 -25.42 33.62 54.08
N LEU A 350 -24.12 33.68 53.79
CA LEU A 350 -23.15 34.43 54.58
C LEU A 350 -23.46 35.94 54.58
N PHE A 351 -23.82 36.50 53.43
CA PHE A 351 -24.19 37.91 53.31
C PHE A 351 -25.46 38.25 54.10
N LEU A 352 -26.49 37.43 53.99
CA LEU A 352 -27.73 37.55 54.78
C LEU A 352 -27.44 37.45 56.28
N SER A 353 -26.61 36.49 56.69
CA SER A 353 -26.22 36.30 58.08
C SER A 353 -25.48 37.52 58.64
N ALA A 354 -24.57 38.12 57.87
CA ALA A 354 -23.86 39.34 58.25
C ALA A 354 -24.80 40.55 58.40
N LEU A 355 -25.76 40.72 57.49
CA LEU A 355 -26.77 41.77 57.59
C LEU A 355 -27.65 41.61 58.84
N ILE A 356 -28.15 40.40 59.11
CA ILE A 356 -28.96 40.11 60.31
C ILE A 356 -28.16 40.38 61.59
N GLN A 357 -26.90 39.96 61.65
CA GLN A 357 -26.03 40.24 62.80
C GLN A 357 -25.81 41.74 62.99
N SER A 358 -25.61 42.50 61.91
CA SER A 358 -25.46 43.96 61.96
C SER A 358 -26.72 44.65 62.50
N PHE A 359 -27.90 44.30 61.99
CA PHE A 359 -29.17 44.83 62.49
C PHE A 359 -29.43 44.48 63.97
N ARG A 360 -29.16 43.23 64.39
CA ARG A 360 -29.24 42.82 65.81
C ARG A 360 -28.29 43.64 66.69
N ARG A 361 -27.07 43.92 66.22
CA ARG A 361 -26.07 44.73 66.94
C ARG A 361 -26.52 46.19 67.11
N ILE A 362 -27.12 46.78 66.08
CA ILE A 362 -27.66 48.14 66.12
C ILE A 362 -28.89 48.23 67.04
N ARG A 363 -29.79 47.23 67.01
CA ARG A 363 -30.93 47.15 67.94
C ARG A 363 -30.50 47.01 69.40
N LYS A 364 -29.46 46.22 69.69
CA LYS A 364 -28.90 46.12 71.06
C LYS A 364 -28.28 47.44 71.55
N LYS A 365 -27.60 48.19 70.67
CA LYS A 365 -27.08 49.54 71.02
C LYS A 365 -28.19 50.57 71.26
N ARG A 366 -29.38 50.43 70.65
CA ARG A 366 -30.51 51.33 70.91
C ARG A 366 -31.23 51.04 72.24
N ARG A 367 -31.24 49.79 72.73
CA ARG A 367 -31.80 49.46 74.05
C ARG A 367 -30.90 49.89 75.22
N LEU A 368 -29.60 50.00 75.02
CA LEU A 368 -28.66 50.51 76.02
C LEU A 368 -28.64 52.05 76.12
N LYS A 369 -29.34 52.76 75.22
CA LYS A 369 -29.42 54.23 75.19
C LYS A 369 -30.79 54.77 75.64
N SER A 370 -31.66 53.87 76.12
CA SER A 370 -32.99 54.19 76.65
C SER A 370 -33.09 53.95 78.17
N ASP A 371 -32.00 53.50 78.80
CA ASP A 371 -31.87 53.28 80.25
C ASP A 371 -30.81 54.22 80.88
N GLU A 372 -30.42 55.27 80.16
CA GLU A 372 -29.66 56.44 80.64
C GLU A 372 -30.53 57.68 80.36
#